data_AF-A0A4Q3EST4-F1
#
_entry.id   AF-A0A4Q3EST4-F1
#
_cell.length_a   1.000
_cell.length_b   1.000
_cell.length_c   1.000
_cell.angle_alpha   90.00
_cell.angle_beta   90.00
_cell.angle_gamma   90.00
#
_symmetry.space_group_name_H-M   'P 1'
#
loop_
_entity.id
_entity.type
_entity.pdbx_description
1 polymer ?
#
loop_
_entity_poly.entity_id
_entity_poly.type
_entity_poly.pdbx_seq_one_letter_code
_entity_poly.pdbx_strand_id
1 'polypeptide(L)'
;MHIVKSYHISLERYARLLLAHKHRAPDIVKWALESVYEEEKFYEGPHLRPLLIERTRELALGFNRALQLHEEGKLSTIAYGTDPNPVIKPPTSH
;
A
#
# COMPACT_ATOMS: atom_id res chain seq x y z
N MET A 1 -19.06 -12.03 15.30
CA MET A 1 -17.59 -11.90 15.30
C MET A 1 -17.18 -10.80 16.30
N HIS A 2 -17.04 -11.11 17.59
CA HIS A 2 -16.78 -10.11 18.65
C HIS A 2 -15.30 -9.72 18.75
N ILE A 3 -14.39 -10.64 18.43
CA ILE A 3 -12.92 -10.50 18.49
C ILE A 3 -12.41 -9.38 17.58
N VAL A 4 -12.89 -9.38 16.33
CA VAL A 4 -12.49 -8.41 15.31
C VAL A 4 -12.78 -6.97 15.76
N LYS A 5 -13.94 -6.75 16.38
CA LYS A 5 -14.33 -5.44 16.90
C LYS A 5 -13.40 -4.95 18.00
N SER A 6 -12.86 -5.85 18.83
CA SER A 6 -11.97 -5.51 19.94
C SER A 6 -10.61 -4.96 19.48
N TYR A 7 -10.08 -5.47 18.36
CA TYR A 7 -8.76 -5.07 17.86
C TYR A 7 -8.80 -3.94 16.83
N HIS A 8 -9.93 -3.75 16.14
CA HIS A 8 -10.06 -2.82 15.02
C HIS A 8 -9.59 -1.40 15.36
N ILE A 9 -10.08 -0.81 16.45
CA ILE A 9 -9.76 0.58 16.83
C ILE A 9 -8.26 0.73 17.12
N SER A 10 -7.66 -0.23 17.83
CA SER A 10 -6.25 -0.19 18.20
C SER A 10 -5.34 -0.37 16.99
N LEU A 11 -5.68 -1.32 16.10
CA LEU A 11 -4.93 -1.58 14.87
C LEU A 11 -5.05 -0.43 13.88
N GLU A 12 -6.22 0.22 13.79
CA GLU A 12 -6.39 1.41 12.97
C GLU A 12 -5.53 2.57 13.45
N ARG A 13 -5.52 2.84 14.77
CA ARG A 13 -4.64 3.87 15.34
C ARG A 13 -3.19 3.58 15.02
N TYR A 14 -2.77 2.32 15.14
CA TYR A 14 -1.43 1.89 14.79
C TYR A 14 -1.12 2.08 13.30
N ALA A 15 -2.01 1.64 12.39
CA ALA A 15 -1.86 1.81 10.95
C ALA A 15 -1.76 3.28 10.54
N ARG A 16 -2.53 4.18 11.17
CA ARG A 16 -2.45 5.65 10.91
C ARG A 16 -1.12 6.27 11.30
N LEU A 17 -0.36 5.67 12.21
CA LEU A 17 1.00 6.12 12.56
C LEU A 17 2.03 5.71 11.51
N LEU A 18 1.78 4.60 10.80
CA LEU A 18 2.68 4.05 9.79
C LEU A 18 2.41 4.58 8.39
N LEU A 19 1.15 4.80 8.03
CA LEU A 19 0.74 5.16 6.67
C LEU A 19 0.95 6.65 6.37
N ALA A 20 1.46 6.95 5.18
CA ALA A 20 1.44 8.30 4.63
C ALA A 20 -0.01 8.79 4.39
N HIS A 21 -0.85 7.94 3.81
CA HIS A 21 -2.27 8.22 3.57
C HIS A 21 -3.15 7.65 4.68
N LYS A 22 -3.28 8.39 5.77
CA LYS A 22 -4.00 7.96 7.00
C LYS A 22 -5.43 7.49 6.79
N HIS A 23 -6.13 7.98 5.75
CA HIS A 23 -7.50 7.58 5.44
C HIS A 23 -7.61 6.12 4.97
N ARG A 24 -6.50 5.50 4.51
CA ARG A 24 -6.43 4.10 4.09
C ARG A 24 -6.27 3.13 5.25
N ALA A 25 -6.07 3.62 6.47
CA ALA A 25 -5.86 2.77 7.64
C ALA A 25 -6.97 1.73 7.89
N PRO A 26 -8.28 2.05 7.74
CA PRO A 26 -9.33 1.04 7.88
C PRO A 26 -9.20 -0.10 6.86
N ASP A 27 -8.88 0.23 5.60
CA ASP A 27 -8.71 -0.75 4.53
C ASP A 27 -7.52 -1.69 4.82
N ILE A 28 -6.40 -1.12 5.28
CA ILE A 28 -5.19 -1.89 5.65
C ILE A 28 -5.48 -2.84 6.80
N VAL A 29 -6.20 -2.39 7.83
CA VAL A 29 -6.58 -3.24 8.97
C VAL A 29 -7.54 -4.34 8.54
N LYS A 30 -8.50 -4.03 7.65
CA LYS A 30 -9.41 -5.04 7.08
C LYS A 30 -8.62 -6.13 6.35
N TRP A 31 -7.69 -5.77 5.48
CA TRP A 31 -6.84 -6.75 4.78
C TRP A 31 -5.93 -7.55 5.73
N ALA A 32 -5.43 -6.93 6.81
CA ALA A 32 -4.66 -7.64 7.82
C ALA A 32 -5.50 -8.73 8.51
N LEU A 33 -6.77 -8.43 8.80
CA LEU A 33 -7.69 -9.40 9.41
C LEU A 33 -8.09 -10.50 8.43
N GLU A 34 -8.40 -10.15 7.19
CA GLU A 34 -8.75 -11.10 6.13
C GLU A 34 -7.59 -12.06 5.84
N SER A 35 -6.36 -11.56 5.71
CA SER A 35 -5.18 -12.43 5.47
C SER A 35 -4.90 -13.40 6.62
N VAL A 36 -5.03 -12.96 7.88
CA VAL A 36 -4.85 -13.87 9.03
C VAL A 36 -5.98 -14.90 9.12
N TYR A 37 -7.19 -14.53 8.69
CA TYR A 37 -8.32 -15.45 8.60
C TYR A 37 -8.13 -16.49 7.48
N GLU A 38 -7.70 -16.07 6.29
CA GLU A 38 -7.41 -16.93 5.14
C GLU A 38 -6.25 -17.90 5.40
N GLU A 39 -5.24 -17.50 6.16
CA GLU A 39 -4.14 -18.38 6.58
C GLU A 39 -4.55 -19.39 7.66
N GLU A 40 -5.83 -19.44 8.03
CA GLU A 40 -6.37 -20.22 9.14
C GLU A 40 -5.72 -19.92 10.49
N LYS A 41 -4.90 -18.87 10.61
CA LYS A 41 -4.17 -18.49 11.85
C LYS A 41 -5.01 -17.71 12.85
N PHE A 42 -6.31 -17.58 12.57
CA PHE A 42 -7.25 -16.84 13.37
C PHE A 42 -7.75 -17.69 14.55
N TYR A 43 -6.84 -18.03 15.47
CA TYR A 43 -7.17 -18.71 16.72
C TYR A 43 -7.24 -17.67 17.85
N GLU A 44 -8.29 -17.70 18.67
CA GLU A 44 -8.32 -16.90 19.91
C GLU A 44 -7.21 -17.39 20.85
N GLY A 45 -6.21 -16.53 21.10
CA GLY A 45 -5.10 -16.85 21.97
C GLY A 45 -4.12 -15.68 22.12
N PRO A 46 -3.13 -15.78 23.02
CA PRO A 46 -2.16 -14.70 23.28
C PRO A 46 -1.34 -14.31 22.04
N HIS A 47 -1.27 -15.19 21.04
CA HIS A 47 -0.54 -14.99 19.79
C HIS A 47 -1.31 -14.19 18.73
N LEU A 48 -2.63 -14.04 18.85
CA LEU A 48 -3.44 -13.36 17.84
C LEU A 48 -3.11 -11.86 17.76
N ARG A 49 -3.00 -11.20 18.91
CA ARG A 49 -2.68 -9.77 18.96
C ARG A 49 -1.33 -9.43 18.32
N PRO A 50 -0.20 -10.07 18.68
CA PRO A 50 1.08 -9.78 18.03
C PRO A 50 1.06 -10.10 16.54
N LEU A 51 0.41 -11.19 16.12
CA LEU A 51 0.26 -11.53 14.70
C LEU A 51 -0.49 -10.45 13.92
N LEU A 52 -1.61 -9.94 14.46
CA LEU A 52 -2.37 -8.87 13.82
C LEU A 52 -1.58 -7.55 13.75
N ILE A 53 -0.78 -7.23 14.77
CA ILE A 53 0.09 -6.05 14.78
C ILE A 53 1.16 -6.19 13.69
N GLU A 54 1.83 -7.33 13.62
CA GLU A 54 2.85 -7.63 12.63
C GLU A 54 2.27 -7.53 11.22
N ARG A 55 1.15 -8.21 10.95
CA ARG A 55 0.50 -8.18 9.63
C ARG A 55 0.05 -6.77 9.22
N THR A 56 -0.50 -6.00 10.17
CA THR A 56 -0.89 -4.61 9.93
C THR A 56 0.34 -3.75 9.56
N ARG A 57 1.47 -3.98 10.23
CA ARG A 57 2.73 -3.28 9.94
C ARG A 57 3.24 -3.60 8.54
N GLU A 58 3.31 -4.87 8.18
CA GLU A 58 3.79 -5.32 6.87
C GLU A 58 2.97 -4.70 5.73
N LEU A 59 1.65 -4.77 5.83
CA LEU A 59 0.75 -4.19 4.84
C LEU A 59 0.86 -2.66 4.76
N ALA A 60 0.99 -1.97 5.89
CA ALA A 60 1.16 -0.52 5.91
C ALA A 60 2.48 -0.08 5.24
N LEU A 61 3.59 -0.77 5.55
CA LEU A 61 4.89 -0.48 4.95
C LEU A 61 4.93 -0.84 3.46
N GLY A 62 4.34 -1.97 3.08
CA GLY A 62 4.19 -2.39 1.69
C GLY A 62 3.37 -1.38 0.87
N PHE A 63 2.27 -0.87 1.43
CA PHE A 63 1.45 0.16 0.80
C PHE A 63 2.24 1.47 0.58
N ASN A 64 2.96 1.94 1.59
CA ASN A 64 3.81 3.12 1.44
C ASN A 64 4.89 2.90 0.36
N ARG A 65 5.49 1.71 0.29
CA ARG A 65 6.50 1.39 -0.72
C ARG A 65 5.91 1.37 -2.13
N ALA A 66 4.70 0.80 -2.29
CA ALA A 66 4.01 0.80 -3.57
C ALA A 66 3.68 2.21 -4.07
N LEU A 67 3.30 3.12 -3.15
CA LEU A 67 3.08 4.53 -3.48
C LEU A 67 4.37 5.22 -3.95
N GLN A 68 5.47 5.01 -3.22
CA GLN A 68 6.78 5.56 -3.60
C GLN A 68 7.19 5.10 -5.00
N LEU A 69 7.10 3.80 -5.29
CA LEU A 69 7.45 3.25 -6.60
C LEU A 69 6.58 3.83 -7.73
N HIS A 70 5.30 4.04 -7.47
CA HIS A 70 4.39 4.64 -8.45
C HIS A 70 4.70 6.13 -8.68
N GLU A 71 5.10 6.87 -7.65
CA GLU A 71 5.56 8.26 -7.78
C GLU A 71 6.91 8.36 -8.51
N GLU A 72 7.87 7.49 -8.18
CA GLU A 72 9.16 7.36 -8.88
C GLU A 72 8.95 7.04 -10.37
N GLY A 73 8.05 6.10 -10.69
CA GLY A 73 7.69 5.74 -12.07
C GLY A 73 7.01 6.86 -12.85
N LYS A 74 6.22 7.71 -12.19
CA LYS A 74 5.66 8.92 -12.83
C LYS A 74 6.73 9.96 -13.10
N LEU A 75 7.64 10.19 -12.14
CA LEU A 75 8.73 11.15 -12.30
C LEU A 75 9.70 10.72 -13.40
N SER A 76 10.01 9.44 -13.53
CA SER A 76 10.83 8.93 -14.64
C SER A 76 10.11 9.11 -15.99
N THR A 77 8.80 8.85 -16.05
CA THR A 77 8.01 9.07 -17.29
C THR A 77 7.97 10.55 -17.71
N ILE A 78 7.99 11.49 -16.76
CA ILE A 78 8.06 12.94 -17.04
C ILE A 78 9.49 13.37 -17.40
N ALA A 79 10.51 12.80 -16.74
CA ALA A 79 11.92 13.12 -16.99
C ALA A 79 12.42 12.58 -18.33
N TYR A 80 11.89 11.44 -18.78
CA TYR A 80 12.01 10.96 -20.16
C TYR A 80 10.88 11.51 -21.03
N GLY A 81 10.62 12.83 -20.89
CA GLY A 81 9.82 13.61 -21.81
C GLY A 81 10.18 13.22 -23.23
N THR A 82 9.34 12.36 -23.76
CA THR A 82 9.41 11.86 -25.11
C THR A 82 8.89 13.02 -25.92
N ASP A 83 9.76 13.78 -26.58
CA ASP A 83 9.35 14.62 -27.70
C ASP A 83 8.66 13.69 -28.70
N PRO A 84 7.33 13.77 -28.89
CA PRO A 84 6.65 12.90 -29.83
C PRO A 84 6.66 13.61 -31.19
N ASN A 85 7.85 13.94 -31.71
CA ASN A 85 8.14 14.17 -33.14
C ASN A 85 9.51 14.87 -33.31
N PRO A 86 10.55 14.19 -33.82
CA PRO A 86 11.43 14.87 -34.75
C PRO A 86 10.63 15.03 -36.05
N VAL A 87 10.14 16.24 -36.35
CA VAL A 87 9.66 16.55 -37.70
C VAL A 87 10.86 16.45 -38.64
N ILE A 88 11.10 15.27 -39.19
CA ILE A 88 12.07 15.06 -40.27
C ILE A 88 11.44 15.71 -41.50
N LYS A 89 11.75 17.00 -41.73
CA LYS A 89 11.49 17.62 -43.03
C LYS A 89 12.41 16.96 -44.05
N PRO A 90 11.89 16.40 -45.16
CA PRO A 90 12.75 15.93 -46.23
C PRO A 90 13.54 17.13 -46.81
N PRO A 91 14.81 16.93 -47.22
CA PRO A 91 15.58 18.00 -47.83
C PRO A 91 14.92 18.42 -49.14
N THR A 92 14.56 19.70 -49.22
CA THR A 92 14.06 20.32 -50.44
C THR A 92 15.15 20.25 -51.50
N SER A 93 14.94 19.45 -52.55
CA SER A 93 15.79 19.47 -53.74
C SER A 93 15.57 20.77 -54.50
N HIS A 94 16.65 21.53 -54.72
CA HIS A 94 16.73 22.66 -55.64
C HIS A 94 17.56 22.27 -56.86
#